data_AF-A0A2V7HRH3-F1
#
_entry.id   AF-A0A2V7HRH3-F1
#
_cell.length_a   1.000
_cell.length_b   1.000
_cell.length_c   1.000
_cell.angle_alpha   90.00
_cell.angle_beta   90.00
_cell.angle_gamma   90.00
#
_symmetry.space_group_name_H-M   'P 1'
#
loop_
_entity.id
_entity.type
_entity.pdbx_description
1 polymer ?
#
loop_
_entity_poly.entity_id
_entity_poly.type
_entity_poly.pdbx_seq_one_letter_code
_entity_poly.pdbx_strand_id
1 'polypeptide(L)'
;MRLEIKTADELRDPVLEARWAERREGPQAEVLRYILGAFAERGGPIPVGDIEAALAGRTAAQVRKGLATLDARDLILLEEGKVRLAYPFSATPTPFVVRFEDGRERFACCAIDALGIPAMLNARVVVRSRCQHCGEPLELAVNAAGPLGADEVMVWVGRRGPGERRVCTSL
;
A
#
# COMPACT_ATOMS: atom_id res chain seq x y z
N MET A 1 7.66 -7.00 -32.26
CA MET A 1 7.74 -5.99 -31.19
C MET A 1 8.64 -6.57 -30.10
N ARG A 2 9.79 -5.96 -29.82
CA ARG A 2 10.73 -6.44 -28.79
C ARG A 2 10.35 -5.76 -27.47
N LEU A 3 9.94 -6.53 -26.46
CA LEU A 3 9.70 -6.00 -25.13
C LEU A 3 11.06 -5.74 -24.48
N GLU A 4 11.33 -4.48 -24.15
CA GLU A 4 12.52 -4.09 -23.40
C GLU A 4 12.26 -4.33 -21.91
N ILE A 5 13.01 -5.26 -21.30
CA ILE A 5 12.96 -5.51 -19.86
C ILE A 5 14.05 -4.65 -19.23
N LYS A 6 13.63 -3.60 -18.51
CA LYS A 6 14.54 -2.72 -17.77
C LYS A 6 14.91 -3.33 -16.43
N THR A 7 16.16 -3.14 -16.03
CA THR A 7 16.64 -3.42 -14.67
C THR A 7 16.03 -2.44 -13.67
N ALA A 8 16.05 -2.80 -12.38
CA ALA A 8 15.61 -1.90 -11.32
C ALA A 8 16.41 -0.58 -11.30
N ASP A 9 17.72 -0.63 -11.58
CA ASP A 9 18.57 0.56 -11.64
C ASP A 9 18.19 1.50 -12.78
N GLU A 10 17.81 0.94 -13.95
CA GLU A 10 17.32 1.71 -15.10
C GLU A 10 15.92 2.29 -14.89
N LEU A 11 15.19 1.83 -13.87
CA LEU A 11 13.89 2.37 -13.46
C LEU A 11 14.02 3.41 -12.33
N ARG A 12 15.20 3.60 -11.74
CA ARG A 12 15.39 4.61 -10.68
C ARG A 12 15.23 6.01 -11.24
N ASP A 13 14.37 6.78 -10.60
CA ASP A 13 14.12 8.18 -10.90
C ASP A 13 14.44 9.02 -9.65
N PRO A 14 15.42 9.94 -9.70
CA PRO A 14 15.76 10.80 -8.57
C PRO A 14 14.58 11.59 -8.00
N VAL A 15 13.60 11.95 -8.85
CA VAL A 15 12.38 12.64 -8.42
C VAL A 15 11.52 11.71 -7.57
N LEU A 16 11.44 10.42 -7.94
CA LEU A 16 10.70 9.41 -7.20
C LEU A 16 11.38 9.10 -5.85
N GLU A 17 12.71 8.98 -5.85
CA GLU A 17 13.50 8.77 -4.63
C GLU A 17 13.32 9.93 -3.63
N ALA A 18 13.38 11.18 -4.10
CA ALA A 18 13.16 12.35 -3.25
C ALA A 18 11.75 12.35 -2.63
N ARG A 19 10.72 11.97 -3.41
CA ARG A 19 9.35 11.82 -2.90
C ARG A 19 9.27 10.71 -1.84
N TRP A 20 9.98 9.61 -2.01
CA TRP A 20 10.02 8.55 -1.01
C TRP A 20 10.75 8.97 0.26
N ALA A 21 11.86 9.69 0.15
CA ALA A 21 12.55 10.27 1.31
C ALA A 21 11.63 11.23 2.09
N GLU A 22 10.92 12.13 1.39
CA GLU A 22 9.95 13.04 2.02
C GLU A 22 8.83 12.29 2.77
N ARG A 23 8.37 11.15 2.26
CA ARG A 23 7.37 10.31 2.96
C ARG A 23 7.92 9.70 4.25
N ARG A 24 9.21 9.34 4.28
CA ARG A 24 9.86 8.67 5.41
C ARG A 24 10.30 9.64 6.51
N GLU A 25 10.67 10.85 6.13
CA GLU A 25 11.35 11.82 7.02
C GLU A 25 10.66 13.19 7.08
N GLY A 26 9.70 13.45 6.18
CA GLY A 26 9.02 14.74 6.10
C GLY A 26 7.98 14.98 7.21
N PRO A 27 7.29 16.13 7.18
CA PRO A 27 6.40 16.57 8.26
C PRO A 27 5.24 15.62 8.61
N GLN A 28 4.82 14.81 7.63
CA GLN A 28 3.72 13.84 7.77
C GLN A 28 4.18 12.41 8.04
N ALA A 29 5.49 12.17 8.14
CA ALA A 29 6.05 10.83 8.27
C ALA A 29 5.54 10.10 9.52
N GLU A 30 5.40 10.80 10.65
CA GLU A 30 4.89 10.21 11.89
C GLU A 30 3.43 9.75 11.75
N VAL A 31 2.56 10.61 11.19
CA VAL A 31 1.14 10.29 10.96
C VAL A 31 1.03 9.11 10.00
N LEU A 32 1.77 9.13 8.89
CA LEU A 32 1.78 8.05 7.91
C LEU A 32 2.29 6.73 8.50
N ARG A 33 3.37 6.77 9.29
CA ARG A 33 3.95 5.58 9.94
C ARG A 33 2.96 4.95 10.93
N TYR A 34 2.26 5.77 11.71
CA TYR A 34 1.20 5.28 12.60
C TYR A 34 0.09 4.59 11.80
N ILE A 35 -0.41 5.23 10.74
CA ILE A 35 -1.49 4.68 9.89
C ILE A 35 -1.06 3.34 9.29
N LEU A 36 0.13 3.26 8.70
CA LEU A 36 0.64 2.04 8.07
C LEU A 36 0.85 0.92 9.11
N GLY A 37 1.39 1.24 10.28
CA GLY A 37 1.53 0.28 11.38
C GLY A 37 0.17 -0.22 11.89
N ALA A 38 -0.82 0.67 12.00
CA ALA A 38 -2.18 0.30 12.37
C ALA A 38 -2.84 -0.63 11.33
N PHE A 39 -2.73 -0.32 10.04
CA PHE A 39 -3.21 -1.20 8.98
C PHE A 39 -2.51 -2.56 9.00
N ALA A 40 -1.18 -2.59 9.16
CA ALA A 40 -0.44 -3.84 9.28
C ALA A 40 -0.92 -4.67 10.48
N GLU A 41 -1.13 -4.03 11.63
CA GLU A 41 -1.41 -4.73 12.88
C GLU A 41 -2.86 -5.22 13.03
N ARG A 42 -3.85 -4.42 12.60
CA ARG A 42 -5.28 -4.72 12.79
C ARG A 42 -6.15 -4.55 11.54
N GLY A 43 -5.61 -4.03 10.45
CA GLY A 43 -6.39 -3.65 9.27
C GLY A 43 -7.06 -2.28 9.44
N GLY A 44 -7.96 -1.97 8.50
CA GLY A 44 -8.75 -0.73 8.53
C GLY A 44 -10.26 -1.00 8.52
N PRO A 45 -11.09 0.05 8.44
CA PRO A 45 -10.70 1.46 8.36
C PRO A 45 -10.25 2.00 9.73
N ILE A 46 -9.45 3.06 9.74
CA ILE A 46 -8.95 3.67 10.98
C ILE A 46 -9.71 4.98 11.26
N PRO A 47 -10.48 5.09 12.34
CA PRO A 47 -11.11 6.34 12.76
C PRO A 47 -10.09 7.46 13.00
N VAL A 48 -10.41 8.68 12.57
CA VAL A 48 -9.55 9.85 12.82
C VAL A 48 -9.32 10.07 14.31
N GLY A 49 -10.34 9.84 15.15
CA GLY A 49 -10.23 9.94 16.60
C GLY A 49 -9.16 9.01 17.21
N ASP A 50 -8.99 7.80 16.66
CA ASP A 50 -7.97 6.85 17.13
C ASP A 50 -6.55 7.36 16.81
N ILE A 51 -6.38 7.99 15.65
CA ILE A 51 -5.11 8.59 15.22
C ILE A 51 -4.77 9.79 16.13
N GLU A 52 -5.76 10.63 16.43
CA GLU A 52 -5.63 11.77 17.33
C GLU A 52 -5.26 11.34 18.75
N ALA A 53 -5.92 10.30 19.27
CA ALA A 53 -5.63 9.76 20.60
C ALA A 53 -4.24 9.12 20.69
N ALA A 54 -3.81 8.42 19.64
CA ALA A 54 -2.53 7.74 19.63
C ALA A 54 -1.32 8.69 19.47
N LEU A 55 -1.52 9.84 18.81
CA LEU A 55 -0.48 10.83 18.56
C LEU A 55 -0.55 11.98 19.58
N ALA A 56 -0.49 11.66 20.86
CA ALA A 56 -0.64 12.62 21.97
C ALA A 56 0.38 13.79 21.96
N GLY A 57 1.51 13.64 21.25
CA GLY A 57 2.47 14.73 21.01
C GLY A 57 2.01 15.78 19.99
N ARG A 58 0.83 15.60 19.37
CA ARG A 58 0.25 16.51 18.38
C ARG A 58 -1.15 16.95 18.82
N THR A 59 -1.50 18.18 18.47
CA THR A 59 -2.89 18.65 18.56
C THR A 59 -3.75 17.97 17.50
N ALA A 60 -5.06 17.82 17.79
CA ALA A 60 -6.01 17.29 16.82
C ALA A 60 -6.02 18.07 15.49
N ALA A 61 -5.80 19.39 15.53
CA ALA A 61 -5.66 20.22 14.34
C ALA A 61 -4.43 19.85 13.50
N GLN A 62 -3.29 19.56 14.12
CA GLN A 62 -2.08 19.11 13.42
C GLN A 62 -2.27 17.73 12.78
N VAL A 63 -2.92 16.80 13.48
CA VAL A 63 -3.23 15.47 12.94
C VAL A 63 -4.17 15.58 11.74
N ARG A 64 -5.28 16.33 11.85
CA ARG A 64 -6.23 16.55 10.75
C ARG A 64 -5.59 17.23 9.54
N LYS A 65 -4.72 18.23 9.75
CA LYS A 65 -3.94 18.85 8.67
C LYS A 65 -3.02 17.83 7.98
N GLY A 66 -2.40 16.96 8.77
CA GLY A 66 -1.54 15.90 8.24
C GLY A 66 -2.32 14.89 7.40
N LEU A 67 -3.48 14.44 7.88
CA LEU A 67 -4.37 13.55 7.15
C LEU A 67 -4.84 14.18 5.83
N ALA A 68 -5.29 15.44 5.85
CA ALA A 68 -5.69 16.15 4.63
C ALA A 68 -4.54 16.27 3.62
N THR A 69 -3.30 16.48 4.10
CA THR A 69 -2.11 16.55 3.25
C THR A 69 -1.78 15.18 2.63
N LEU A 70 -1.85 14.10 3.42
CA LEU A 70 -1.62 12.74 2.94
C LEU A 70 -2.69 12.32 1.92
N ASP A 71 -3.94 12.70 2.16
CA ASP A 71 -5.06 12.44 1.26
C ASP A 71 -4.87 13.19 -0.08
N ALA A 72 -4.61 14.49 -0.03
CA ALA A 72 -4.35 15.30 -1.23
C ALA A 72 -3.16 14.80 -2.06
N ARG A 73 -2.22 14.10 -1.44
CA ARG A 73 -1.04 13.48 -2.08
C ARG A 73 -1.26 12.03 -2.54
N ASP A 74 -2.49 11.53 -2.47
CA ASP A 74 -2.87 10.16 -2.83
C ASP A 74 -2.11 9.07 -2.06
N LEU A 75 -1.78 9.33 -0.79
CA LEU A 75 -1.13 8.35 0.09
C LEU A 75 -2.13 7.57 0.95
N ILE A 76 -3.25 8.21 1.26
CA ILE A 76 -4.36 7.63 2.02
C ILE A 76 -5.70 7.96 1.36
N LEU A 77 -6.78 7.31 1.79
CA LEU A 77 -8.16 7.73 1.57
C LEU A 77 -8.86 8.06 2.86
N LEU A 78 -9.15 9.34 3.05
CA LEU A 78 -9.95 9.88 4.12
C LEU A 78 -11.40 10.06 3.65
N GLU A 79 -12.31 9.30 4.23
CA GLU A 79 -13.74 9.33 3.91
C GLU A 79 -14.55 9.12 5.20
N GLU A 80 -15.63 9.88 5.40
CA GLU A 80 -16.52 9.75 6.57
C GLU A 80 -15.78 9.77 7.92
N GLY A 81 -14.72 10.59 8.03
CA GLY A 81 -13.92 10.68 9.25
C GLY A 81 -13.09 9.43 9.56
N LYS A 82 -12.79 8.61 8.55
CA LYS A 82 -11.99 7.39 8.68
C LYS A 82 -10.98 7.28 7.53
N VAL A 83 -9.81 6.74 7.83
CA VAL A 83 -8.85 6.33 6.80
C VAL A 83 -9.25 4.95 6.29
N ARG A 84 -9.77 4.88 5.07
CA ARG A 84 -10.22 3.66 4.39
C ARG A 84 -9.15 2.99 3.53
N LEU A 85 -8.11 3.74 3.19
CA LEU A 85 -6.98 3.26 2.39
C LEU A 85 -5.71 3.91 2.91
N ALA A 86 -4.62 3.16 2.94
CA ALA A 86 -3.28 3.71 3.07
C ALA A 86 -2.33 2.80 2.32
N TYR A 87 -1.85 3.23 1.14
CA TYR A 87 -1.05 2.37 0.28
C TYR A 87 0.13 1.79 1.06
N PRO A 88 0.32 0.46 1.05
CA PRO A 88 -0.30 -0.52 0.14
C PRO A 88 -1.65 -1.15 0.56
N PHE A 89 -2.20 -0.81 1.72
CA PHE A 89 -3.37 -1.47 2.33
C PHE A 89 -4.72 -0.88 1.96
N SER A 90 -5.73 -1.76 1.92
CA SER A 90 -7.15 -1.44 1.81
C SER A 90 -7.92 -1.88 3.06
N ALA A 91 -8.87 -1.07 3.51
CA ALA A 91 -9.85 -1.47 4.51
C ALA A 91 -11.01 -2.30 3.90
N THR A 92 -11.31 -2.07 2.62
CA THR A 92 -12.33 -2.81 1.89
C THR A 92 -11.71 -4.09 1.34
N PRO A 93 -12.40 -5.24 1.40
CA PRO A 93 -11.94 -6.47 0.77
C PRO A 93 -11.58 -6.26 -0.71
N THR A 94 -10.42 -6.77 -1.10
CA THR A 94 -9.95 -6.78 -2.50
C THR A 94 -9.62 -8.20 -2.92
N PRO A 95 -9.48 -8.47 -4.23
CA PRO A 95 -8.96 -9.73 -4.73
C PRO A 95 -7.50 -10.02 -4.34
N PHE A 96 -6.80 -9.12 -3.65
CA PHE A 96 -5.39 -9.26 -3.28
C PHE A 96 -5.26 -9.39 -1.77
N VAL A 97 -5.17 -10.63 -1.28
CA VAL A 97 -5.10 -10.94 0.14
C VAL A 97 -3.66 -11.28 0.52
N VAL A 98 -3.12 -10.60 1.52
CA VAL A 98 -1.81 -10.86 2.10
C VAL A 98 -1.98 -11.57 3.43
N ARG A 99 -1.53 -12.82 3.51
CA ARG A 99 -1.57 -13.64 4.71
C ARG A 99 -0.20 -13.70 5.38
N PHE A 100 -0.16 -13.29 6.64
CA PHE A 100 1.02 -13.33 7.49
C PHE A 100 1.23 -14.74 8.08
N GLU A 101 2.45 -15.01 8.58
CA GLU A 101 2.80 -16.31 9.18
C GLU A 101 1.96 -16.65 10.41
N ASP A 102 1.53 -15.63 11.17
CA ASP A 102 0.63 -15.77 12.32
C ASP A 102 -0.84 -15.98 11.93
N GLY A 103 -1.14 -16.06 10.64
CA GLY A 103 -2.47 -16.30 10.10
C GLY A 103 -3.34 -15.07 9.92
N ARG A 104 -2.88 -13.87 10.32
CA ARG A 104 -3.60 -12.62 10.03
C ARG A 104 -3.63 -12.37 8.53
N GLU A 105 -4.71 -11.77 8.04
CA GLU A 105 -4.86 -11.39 6.63
C GLU A 105 -5.10 -9.89 6.48
N ARG A 106 -4.56 -9.31 5.40
CA ARG A 106 -4.79 -7.91 5.00
C ARG A 106 -5.13 -7.84 3.53
N PHE A 107 -5.96 -6.85 3.18
CA PHE A 107 -6.24 -6.55 1.79
C PHE A 107 -5.24 -5.54 1.27
N ALA A 108 -4.62 -5.84 0.13
CA ALA A 108 -3.76 -4.93 -0.60
C ALA A 108 -4.54 -4.23 -1.71
N CYS A 109 -4.12 -3.05 -2.13
CA CYS A 109 -4.87 -2.30 -3.14
C CYS A 109 -4.74 -2.83 -4.57
N CYS A 110 -3.60 -3.39 -4.93
CA CYS A 110 -3.39 -4.07 -6.20
C CYS A 110 -2.37 -5.21 -6.07
N ALA A 111 -2.09 -5.88 -7.19
CA ALA A 111 -1.04 -6.88 -7.30
C ALA A 111 0.34 -6.34 -6.86
N ILE A 112 0.73 -5.13 -7.29
CA ILE A 112 2.03 -4.53 -6.91
C ILE A 112 2.06 -4.21 -5.42
N ASP A 113 0.98 -3.64 -4.88
CA ASP A 113 0.87 -3.31 -3.46
C ASP A 113 1.01 -4.57 -2.59
N ALA A 114 0.42 -5.70 -3.01
CA ALA A 114 0.56 -6.97 -2.32
C ALA A 114 2.02 -7.45 -2.28
N LEU A 115 2.79 -7.22 -3.35
CA LEU A 115 4.23 -7.51 -3.39
C LEU A 115 5.06 -6.50 -2.59
N GLY A 116 4.55 -5.29 -2.38
CA GLY A 116 5.23 -4.23 -1.63
C GLY A 116 5.11 -4.38 -0.10
N ILE A 117 4.03 -4.98 0.41
CA ILE A 117 3.82 -5.17 1.87
C ILE A 117 4.98 -5.93 2.54
N PRO A 118 5.46 -7.07 2.02
CA PRO A 118 6.57 -7.84 2.61
C PRO A 118 7.87 -7.05 2.68
N ALA A 119 8.18 -6.28 1.64
CA ALA A 119 9.35 -5.40 1.61
C ALA A 119 9.22 -4.27 2.64
N MET A 120 8.04 -3.65 2.76
CA MET A 120 7.78 -2.58 3.72
C MET A 120 7.89 -3.05 5.17
N LEU A 121 7.40 -4.26 5.47
CA LEU A 121 7.36 -4.79 6.84
C LEU A 121 8.57 -5.67 7.18
N ASN A 122 9.47 -5.91 6.22
CA ASN A 122 10.56 -6.87 6.33
C ASN A 122 10.07 -8.25 6.83
N ALA A 123 9.01 -8.77 6.19
CA ALA A 123 8.30 -9.97 6.61
C ALA A 123 8.16 -10.98 5.47
N ARG A 124 7.83 -12.23 5.81
CA ARG A 124 7.37 -13.24 4.85
C ARG A 124 5.86 -13.33 4.89
N VAL A 125 5.23 -13.42 3.72
CA VAL A 125 3.79 -13.57 3.58
C VAL A 125 3.45 -14.56 2.47
N VAL A 126 2.19 -14.94 2.42
CA VAL A 126 1.57 -15.57 1.25
C VAL A 126 0.56 -14.60 0.65
N VAL A 127 0.74 -14.25 -0.62
CA VAL A 127 -0.22 -13.45 -1.40
C VAL A 127 -1.19 -14.40 -2.10
N ARG A 128 -2.48 -14.17 -1.93
CA ARG A 128 -3.57 -14.90 -2.58
C ARG A 128 -4.35 -13.96 -3.49
N SER A 129 -4.64 -14.43 -4.69
CA SER A 129 -5.45 -13.70 -5.66
C SER A 129 -6.07 -14.65 -6.70
N ARG A 130 -6.55 -14.10 -7.81
CA ARG A 130 -7.02 -14.83 -8.99
C ARG A 130 -6.43 -14.22 -10.25
N CYS A 131 -6.12 -15.07 -11.23
CA CYS A 131 -5.68 -14.61 -12.53
C CYS A 131 -6.78 -13.75 -13.17
N GLN A 132 -6.43 -12.54 -13.61
CA GLN A 132 -7.38 -11.61 -14.23
C GLN A 132 -7.87 -12.11 -15.61
N HIS A 133 -7.13 -13.01 -16.26
CA HIS A 133 -7.49 -13.56 -17.57
C HIS A 133 -8.41 -14.78 -17.47
N CYS A 134 -8.05 -15.79 -16.65
CA CYS A 134 -8.76 -17.07 -16.59
C CYS A 134 -9.50 -17.33 -15.26
N GLY A 135 -9.30 -16.50 -14.22
CA GLY A 135 -9.97 -16.64 -12.92
C GLY A 135 -9.39 -17.70 -11.98
N GLU A 136 -8.38 -18.46 -12.44
CA GLU A 136 -7.71 -19.48 -11.63
C GLU A 136 -7.11 -18.90 -10.35
N PRO A 137 -7.21 -19.60 -9.20
CA PRO A 137 -6.56 -19.18 -7.96
C PRO A 137 -5.05 -19.03 -8.13
N LEU A 138 -4.51 -17.94 -7.59
CA LEU A 138 -3.08 -17.71 -7.49
C LEU A 138 -2.68 -17.65 -6.02
N GLU A 139 -1.63 -18.37 -5.65
CA GLU A 139 -1.01 -18.30 -4.33
C GLU A 139 0.50 -18.18 -4.51
N LEU A 140 1.10 -17.16 -3.88
CA LEU A 140 2.50 -16.84 -4.06
C LEU A 140 3.18 -16.53 -2.72
N ALA A 141 4.27 -17.23 -2.43
CA ALA A 141 5.12 -16.88 -1.29
C ALA A 141 5.97 -15.66 -1.64
N VAL A 142 5.99 -14.66 -0.76
CA VAL A 142 6.72 -13.41 -0.98
C VAL A 142 7.48 -13.05 0.30
N ASN A 143 8.73 -12.64 0.16
CA ASN A 143 9.52 -12.10 1.26
C ASN A 143 9.96 -10.67 0.95
N ALA A 144 10.77 -10.08 1.84
CA ALA A 144 11.24 -8.70 1.68
C ALA A 144 12.05 -8.45 0.40
N ALA A 145 12.69 -9.49 -0.18
CA ALA A 145 13.45 -9.39 -1.42
C ALA A 145 12.57 -9.57 -2.68
N GLY A 146 11.38 -10.14 -2.53
CA GLY A 146 10.44 -10.33 -3.63
C GLY A 146 9.70 -11.67 -3.61
N PRO A 147 9.01 -12.00 -4.71
CA PRO A 147 8.28 -13.26 -4.84
C PRO A 147 9.22 -14.46 -5.02
N LEU A 148 8.81 -15.62 -4.50
CA LEU A 148 9.57 -16.87 -4.54
C LEU A 148 8.92 -17.84 -5.54
N GLY A 149 9.67 -18.25 -6.57
CA GLY A 149 9.21 -19.24 -7.57
C GLY A 149 8.05 -18.72 -8.44
N ALA A 150 8.15 -17.48 -8.92
CA ALA A 150 7.08 -16.77 -9.62
C ALA A 150 7.33 -16.62 -11.13
N ASP A 151 8.09 -17.53 -11.75
CA ASP A 151 8.58 -17.39 -13.12
C ASP A 151 7.45 -17.34 -14.18
N GLU A 152 6.26 -17.82 -13.82
CA GLU A 152 5.07 -17.86 -14.69
C GLU A 152 4.02 -16.78 -14.35
N VAL A 153 4.25 -15.98 -13.30
CA VAL A 153 3.29 -14.97 -12.84
C VAL A 153 3.69 -13.58 -13.34
N MET A 154 2.78 -12.95 -14.08
CA MET A 154 2.97 -11.61 -14.62
C MET A 154 2.04 -10.60 -13.95
N VAL A 155 2.54 -9.39 -13.70
CA VAL A 155 1.73 -8.25 -13.27
C VAL A 155 1.54 -7.28 -14.42
N TRP A 156 0.28 -6.94 -14.71
CA TRP A 156 -0.04 -5.91 -15.70
C TRP A 156 -0.05 -4.53 -15.04
N VAL A 157 0.71 -3.58 -15.60
CA VAL A 157 0.81 -2.21 -15.09
C VAL A 157 0.32 -1.22 -16.14
N GLY A 158 -0.79 -0.55 -15.84
CA GLY A 158 -1.28 0.56 -16.64
C GLY A 158 -0.59 1.87 -16.25
N ARG A 159 -0.32 2.74 -17.23
CA ARG A 159 0.07 4.13 -16.95
C ARG A 159 -1.19 4.87 -16.51
N ARG A 160 -1.11 5.59 -15.38
CA ARG A 160 -2.20 6.46 -14.95
C ARG A 160 -2.11 7.82 -15.62
N GLY A 161 -3.23 8.30 -16.14
CA GLY A 161 -3.42 9.68 -16.56
C GLY A 161 -3.51 10.66 -15.36
N PRO A 162 -3.30 11.97 -15.61
CA PRO A 162 -3.53 12.98 -14.59
C PRO A 162 -4.97 12.94 -14.07
N GLY A 163 -5.16 12.84 -12.75
CA GLY A 163 -6.49 12.85 -12.12
C GLY A 163 -7.22 11.50 -12.10
N GLU A 164 -6.60 10.40 -12.54
CA GLU A 164 -7.18 9.06 -12.38
C GLU A 164 -7.31 8.67 -10.89
N ARG A 165 -8.43 8.01 -10.56
CA ARG A 165 -8.88 7.69 -9.20
C ARG A 165 -7.93 6.74 -8.45
N ARG A 166 -8.08 6.70 -7.11
CA ARG A 166 -7.37 5.78 -6.23
C ARG A 166 -7.77 4.34 -6.56
N VAL A 167 -6.79 3.43 -6.63
CA VAL A 167 -6.92 2.04 -7.13
C VAL A 167 -8.12 1.29 -6.56
N CYS A 168 -8.41 1.50 -5.28
CA CYS A 168 -9.44 0.77 -4.54
C CYS A 168 -10.82 1.47 -4.52
N THR A 169 -10.98 2.58 -5.25
CA THR A 169 -12.27 3.31 -5.40
C THR A 169 -12.91 3.10 -6.76
N SER A 170 -12.27 2.32 -7.63
CA SER A 170 -12.72 1.99 -8.98
C SER A 170 -13.03 0.51 -9.19
N LEU A 171 -12.90 -0.31 -8.14
CA LEU A 171 -13.32 -1.72 -8.14
C LEU A 171 -14.79 -1.84 -7.75
#